data_AF-A0A9D8S5F5-F1
#
_entry.id   AF-A0A9D8S5F5-F1
#
_cell.length_a   1.000
_cell.length_b   1.000
_cell.length_c   1.000
_cell.angle_alpha   90.00
_cell.angle_beta   90.00
_cell.angle_gamma   90.00
#
_symmetry.space_group_name_H-M   'P 1'
#
loop_
_entity.id
_entity.type
_entity.pdbx_description
1 polymer ?
#
loop_
_entity_poly.entity_id
_entity_poly.type
_entity_poly.pdbx_seq_one_letter_code
_entity_poly.pdbx_strand_id
1 'polypeptide(L)'
;VNFIFLSVFIGFSIGSNPIVSYHYGAKDWGELQSLFKKNVIFIGVSAVVLTLIAELSARLLANIFVGFDETLLTMTTFGFRIYAISFLLAGFNIYASAFFTALNNGIVSAVISVMRTLVCECGCVMILPIFFGLNGIWSSIIVAEVIALSVSVTLILKYRKRYKYL
;
A
#
# COMPACT_ATOMS: atom_id res chain seq x y z
N VAL A 1 -0.11 15.20 -2.96
CA VAL A 1 0.37 14.41 -4.12
C VAL A 1 0.34 12.90 -3.85
N ASN A 2 0.94 12.42 -2.76
CA ASN A 2 0.87 11.00 -2.35
C ASN A 2 -0.55 10.40 -2.39
N PHE A 3 -1.53 11.12 -1.86
CA PHE A 3 -2.93 10.69 -1.84
C PHE A 3 -3.49 10.39 -3.24
N ILE A 4 -3.04 11.08 -4.29
CA ILE A 4 -3.52 10.86 -5.68
C ILE A 4 -3.15 9.46 -6.15
N PHE A 5 -1.93 9.01 -5.85
CA PHE A 5 -1.45 7.67 -6.20
C PHE A 5 -2.16 6.61 -5.36
N LEU A 6 -2.34 6.85 -4.05
CA LEU A 6 -3.09 5.95 -3.17
C LEU A 6 -4.56 5.81 -3.57
N SER A 7 -5.19 6.89 -4.05
CA SER A 7 -6.59 6.89 -4.50
C SER A 7 -6.84 5.91 -5.65
N VAL A 8 -5.86 5.66 -6.52
CA VAL A 8 -5.99 4.67 -7.60
C VAL A 8 -6.15 3.26 -7.02
N PHE A 9 -5.33 2.90 -6.03
CA PHE A 9 -5.45 1.59 -5.35
C PHE A 9 -6.72 1.48 -4.52
N ILE A 10 -7.10 2.56 -3.83
CA ILE A 10 -8.34 2.60 -3.05
C ILE A 10 -9.54 2.42 -3.98
N GLY A 11 -9.59 3.13 -5.12
CA GLY A 11 -10.64 3.01 -6.12
C GLY A 11 -10.75 1.58 -6.69
N PHE A 12 -9.63 0.97 -7.06
CA PHE A 12 -9.60 -0.42 -7.50
C PHE A 12 -10.09 -1.40 -6.42
N SER A 13 -9.66 -1.20 -5.18
CA SER A 13 -10.05 -2.05 -4.06
C SER A 13 -11.55 -1.94 -3.75
N ILE A 14 -12.11 -0.73 -3.77
CA ILE A 14 -13.55 -0.52 -3.60
C ILE A 14 -14.34 -1.15 -4.74
N GLY A 15 -13.86 -1.08 -5.98
CA GLY A 15 -14.53 -1.66 -7.14
C GLY A 15 -14.48 -3.20 -7.20
N SER A 16 -13.39 -3.81 -6.73
CA SER A 16 -13.22 -5.26 -6.73
C SER A 16 -13.92 -5.97 -5.55
N ASN A 17 -14.10 -5.27 -4.43
CA ASN A 17 -14.70 -5.83 -3.21
C ASN A 17 -16.11 -6.45 -3.40
N PRO A 18 -17.08 -5.81 -4.08
CA PRO A 18 -18.41 -6.40 -4.28
C PRO A 18 -18.37 -7.71 -5.09
N ILE A 19 -17.48 -7.80 -6.08
CA ILE A 19 -17.30 -9.00 -6.91
C ILE A 19 -16.79 -10.15 -6.04
N VAL A 20 -15.76 -9.89 -5.23
CA VAL A 20 -15.21 -10.88 -4.28
C VAL A 20 -16.28 -11.30 -3.26
N SER A 21 -17.02 -10.35 -2.70
CA SER A 21 -18.08 -10.62 -1.71
C SER A 21 -19.22 -11.47 -2.30
N TYR A 22 -19.61 -11.21 -3.55
CA TYR A 22 -20.65 -11.98 -4.24
C TYR A 22 -20.25 -13.44 -4.44
N HIS A 23 -19.06 -13.70 -5.02
CA HIS A 23 -18.60 -15.07 -5.24
C HIS A 23 -18.31 -15.81 -3.94
N TYR A 24 -17.86 -15.09 -2.91
CA TYR A 24 -17.73 -15.65 -1.57
C TYR A 24 -19.09 -16.06 -0.98
N GLY A 25 -20.13 -15.22 -1.12
CA GLY A 25 -21.50 -15.54 -0.71
C GLY A 25 -22.10 -16.72 -1.50
N ALA A 26 -21.78 -16.82 -2.79
CA ALA A 26 -22.18 -17.93 -3.67
C ALA A 26 -21.42 -19.24 -3.40
N LYS A 27 -20.39 -19.23 -2.51
CA LYS A 27 -19.49 -20.36 -2.22
C LYS A 27 -18.78 -20.91 -3.46
N ASP A 28 -18.56 -20.08 -4.47
CA ASP A 28 -17.78 -20.42 -5.66
C ASP A 28 -16.28 -20.23 -5.36
N TRP A 29 -15.69 -21.25 -4.74
CA TRP A 29 -14.28 -21.23 -4.36
C TRP A 29 -13.33 -21.21 -5.56
N GLY A 30 -13.76 -21.73 -6.72
CA GLY A 30 -12.95 -21.75 -7.94
C GLY A 30 -12.75 -20.34 -8.48
N GLU A 31 -13.84 -19.59 -8.61
CA GLU A 31 -13.75 -18.20 -9.09
C GLU A 31 -13.09 -17.30 -8.03
N LEU A 32 -13.30 -17.54 -6.73
CA LEU A 32 -12.64 -16.78 -5.67
C LEU A 32 -11.10 -16.87 -5.76
N GLN A 33 -10.54 -18.05 -6.05
CA GLN A 33 -9.10 -18.24 -6.25
C GLN A 33 -8.59 -17.54 -7.52
N SER A 34 -9.36 -17.62 -8.60
CA SER A 34 -9.09 -16.94 -9.88
C SER A 34 -9.04 -15.42 -9.67
N LEU A 35 -10.05 -14.86 -9.00
CA LEU A 35 -10.15 -13.44 -8.67
C LEU A 35 -8.99 -12.98 -7.77
N PHE A 36 -8.66 -13.74 -6.73
CA PHE A 36 -7.53 -13.40 -5.86
C PHE A 36 -6.21 -13.32 -6.65
N LYS A 37 -5.91 -14.32 -7.49
CA LYS A 37 -4.70 -14.33 -8.33
C LYS A 37 -4.68 -13.16 -9.32
N LYS A 38 -5.79 -12.92 -10.03
CA LYS A 38 -5.90 -11.82 -11.01
C LYS A 38 -5.72 -10.46 -10.34
N ASN A 39 -6.35 -10.24 -9.18
CA ASN A 39 -6.24 -8.99 -8.43
C ASN A 39 -4.82 -8.77 -7.92
N VAL A 40 -4.17 -9.79 -7.35
CA VAL A 40 -2.78 -9.70 -6.90
C VAL A 40 -1.82 -9.34 -8.05
N ILE A 41 -2.00 -9.96 -9.22
CA ILE A 41 -1.19 -9.64 -10.41
C ILE A 41 -1.48 -8.20 -10.86
N PHE A 42 -2.75 -7.79 -10.94
CA PHE A 42 -3.13 -6.44 -11.34
C PHE A 42 -2.54 -5.38 -10.40
N ILE A 43 -2.58 -5.63 -9.09
CA ILE A 43 -2.00 -4.74 -8.08
C ILE A 43 -0.49 -4.69 -8.22
N GLY A 44 0.18 -5.84 -8.43
CA GLY A 44 1.62 -5.87 -8.67
C GLY A 44 2.03 -5.07 -9.91
N VAL A 45 1.32 -5.22 -11.03
CA VAL A 45 1.59 -4.49 -12.27
C VAL A 45 1.31 -2.99 -12.10
N SER A 46 0.14 -2.64 -11.55
CA SER A 46 -0.22 -1.24 -11.32
C SER A 46 0.71 -0.56 -10.32
N ALA A 47 1.19 -1.27 -9.30
CA ALA A 47 2.22 -0.83 -8.36
C ALA A 47 3.52 -0.44 -9.07
N VAL A 48 4.03 -1.29 -9.96
CA VAL A 48 5.24 -0.99 -10.73
C VAL A 48 5.03 0.21 -11.65
N VAL A 49 3.91 0.24 -12.39
CA VAL A 49 3.60 1.35 -13.32
C VAL A 49 3.46 2.67 -12.56
N LEU A 50 2.73 2.70 -11.45
CA LEU A 50 2.54 3.92 -10.66
C LEU A 50 3.84 4.37 -9.99
N THR A 51 4.71 3.45 -9.58
CA THR A 51 6.04 3.78 -9.05
C THR A 51 6.91 4.46 -10.10
N LEU A 52 6.93 3.93 -11.33
CA LEU A 52 7.66 4.53 -12.46
C LEU A 52 7.13 5.92 -12.80
N ILE A 53 5.80 6.08 -12.86
CA ILE A 53 5.16 7.38 -13.10
C ILE A 53 5.51 8.36 -11.98
N ALA A 54 5.48 7.91 -10.72
CA ALA A 54 5.84 8.74 -9.56
C ALA A 54 7.32 9.19 -9.62
N GLU A 55 8.24 8.30 -10.01
CA GLU A 55 9.66 8.64 -10.11
C GLU A 55 9.94 9.62 -11.26
N LEU A 56 9.30 9.45 -12.42
CA LEU A 56 9.43 10.35 -13.57
C LEU A 56 8.79 11.72 -13.29
N SER A 57 7.65 11.73 -12.61
CA SER A 57 6.93 12.96 -12.26
C SER A 57 7.50 13.68 -11.03
N ALA A 58 8.33 13.01 -10.21
CA ALA A 58 8.90 13.57 -8.98
C ALA A 58 9.60 14.92 -9.21
N ARG A 59 10.43 15.02 -10.25
CA ARG A 59 11.16 16.26 -10.57
C ARG A 59 10.24 17.36 -11.06
N LEU A 60 9.23 17.01 -11.88
CA LEU A 60 8.25 17.97 -12.40
C LEU A 60 7.39 18.54 -11.26
N LEU A 61 6.89 17.66 -10.38
CA LEU A 61 6.09 18.02 -9.22
C LEU A 61 6.89 18.85 -8.21
N ALA A 62 8.14 18.45 -7.90
CA ALA A 62 9.01 19.21 -7.01
C ALA A 62 9.28 20.63 -7.55
N ASN A 63 9.44 20.78 -8.87
CA ASN A 63 9.68 22.07 -9.50
C ASN A 63 8.44 22.99 -9.47
N ILE A 64 7.24 22.44 -9.66
CA ILE A 64 5.99 23.21 -9.59
C ILE A 64 5.75 23.77 -8.18
N PHE A 65 6.05 22.99 -7.14
CA PHE A 65 5.77 23.38 -5.75
C PHE A 65 6.94 24.13 -5.08
N VAL A 66 8.17 23.86 -5.46
CA VAL A 66 9.38 24.29 -4.73
C VAL A 66 10.49 24.81 -5.66
N GLY A 67 10.16 25.20 -6.88
CA GLY A 67 11.10 25.71 -7.89
C GLY A 67 11.84 27.01 -7.52
N PHE A 68 11.51 27.63 -6.40
CA PHE A 68 12.09 28.90 -5.95
C PHE A 68 13.39 28.75 -5.15
N ASP A 69 13.75 27.54 -4.68
CA ASP A 69 14.97 27.27 -3.91
C ASP A 69 15.59 25.92 -4.33
N GLU A 70 16.83 25.95 -4.84
CA GLU A 70 17.55 24.76 -5.33
C GLU A 70 17.82 23.72 -4.22
N THR A 71 18.02 24.18 -2.99
CA THR A 71 18.32 23.32 -1.83
C THR A 71 17.09 22.49 -1.46
N LEU A 72 15.93 23.17 -1.39
CA LEU A 72 14.65 22.55 -1.10
C LEU A 72 14.16 21.66 -2.25
N LEU A 73 14.41 22.05 -3.50
CA LEU A 73 14.07 21.24 -4.67
C LEU A 73 14.83 19.90 -4.68
N THR A 74 16.12 19.94 -4.36
CA THR A 74 16.97 18.73 -4.29
C THR A 74 16.52 17.81 -3.14
N MET A 75 16.24 18.36 -1.96
CA MET A 75 15.72 17.59 -0.82
C MET A 75 14.35 16.97 -1.11
N THR A 76 13.43 17.74 -1.70
CA THR A 76 12.08 17.27 -2.02
C THR A 76 12.10 16.17 -3.10
N THR A 77 12.97 16.32 -4.11
CA THR A 77 13.12 15.32 -5.18
C THR A 77 13.67 14.00 -4.62
N PHE A 78 14.68 14.06 -3.74
CA PHE A 78 15.23 12.87 -3.09
C PHE A 78 14.20 12.18 -2.20
N GLY A 79 13.47 12.95 -1.38
CA GLY A 79 12.39 12.44 -0.54
C GLY A 79 11.28 11.77 -1.34
N PHE A 80 10.87 12.35 -2.47
CA PHE A 80 9.87 11.76 -3.36
C PHE A 80 10.33 10.44 -3.98
N ARG A 81 11.60 10.32 -4.36
CA ARG A 81 12.16 9.08 -4.93
C ARG A 81 12.16 7.95 -3.91
N ILE A 82 12.57 8.23 -2.68
CA ILE A 82 12.48 7.28 -1.57
C ILE A 82 11.01 6.89 -1.35
N TYR A 83 10.12 7.88 -1.31
CA TYR A 83 8.70 7.64 -1.13
C TYR A 83 8.10 6.76 -2.24
N ALA A 84 8.55 6.91 -3.49
CA ALA A 84 8.01 6.16 -4.63
C ALA A 84 8.06 4.64 -4.42
N ILE A 85 9.11 4.13 -3.76
CA ILE A 85 9.26 2.71 -3.42
C ILE A 85 8.11 2.22 -2.50
N SER A 86 7.60 3.10 -1.64
CA SER A 86 6.51 2.77 -0.73
C SER A 86 5.20 2.51 -1.47
N PHE A 87 4.99 3.10 -2.65
CA PHE A 87 3.79 2.83 -3.45
C PHE A 87 3.70 1.38 -3.90
N LEU A 88 4.85 0.73 -4.10
CA LEU A 88 4.90 -0.68 -4.47
C LEU A 88 4.28 -1.56 -3.38
N LEU A 89 4.56 -1.22 -2.12
CA LEU A 89 4.12 -1.96 -0.94
C LEU A 89 2.69 -1.57 -0.51
N ALA A 90 2.38 -0.27 -0.59
CA ALA A 90 1.09 0.29 -0.17
C ALA A 90 -0.09 -0.32 -0.95
N GLY A 91 0.07 -0.58 -2.25
CA GLY A 91 -0.98 -1.21 -3.07
C GLY A 91 -1.40 -2.59 -2.55
N PHE A 92 -0.43 -3.40 -2.13
CA PHE A 92 -0.69 -4.72 -1.52
C PHE A 92 -1.38 -4.61 -0.16
N ASN A 93 -0.93 -3.69 0.69
CA ASN A 93 -1.51 -3.49 2.02
C ASN A 93 -2.98 -3.01 1.94
N ILE A 94 -3.26 -2.06 1.05
CA ILE A 94 -4.63 -1.56 0.83
C ILE A 94 -5.53 -2.68 0.34
N TYR A 95 -5.07 -3.47 -0.64
CA TYR A 95 -5.84 -4.59 -1.14
C TYR A 95 -6.07 -5.67 -0.09
N ALA A 96 -5.05 -6.02 0.71
CA ALA A 96 -5.18 -7.04 1.76
C ALA A 96 -6.30 -6.67 2.74
N SER A 97 -6.31 -5.43 3.23
CA SER A 97 -7.38 -4.92 4.10
C SER A 97 -8.75 -4.94 3.39
N ALA A 98 -8.83 -4.45 2.15
CA ALA A 98 -10.07 -4.46 1.38
C ALA A 98 -10.61 -5.88 1.15
N PHE A 99 -9.75 -6.83 0.81
CA PHE A 99 -10.10 -8.23 0.57
C PHE A 99 -10.69 -8.90 1.81
N PHE A 100 -10.10 -8.71 3.00
CA PHE A 100 -10.70 -9.22 4.25
C PHE A 100 -12.04 -8.55 4.57
N THR A 101 -12.21 -7.29 4.19
CA THR A 101 -13.51 -6.60 4.30
C THR A 101 -14.55 -7.27 3.40
N ALA A 102 -14.19 -7.60 2.16
CA ALA A 102 -15.06 -8.30 1.21
C ALA A 102 -15.44 -9.72 1.67
N LEU A 103 -14.56 -10.41 2.41
CA LEU A 103 -14.82 -11.72 3.02
C LEU A 103 -15.66 -11.66 4.31
N ASN A 104 -16.23 -10.51 4.63
CA ASN A 104 -16.96 -10.26 5.88
C ASN A 104 -16.09 -10.47 7.14
N ASN A 105 -14.80 -10.16 7.05
CA ASN A 105 -13.87 -10.17 8.18
C ASN A 105 -13.31 -8.76 8.42
N GLY A 106 -14.20 -7.86 8.84
CA GLY A 106 -13.86 -6.48 9.16
C GLY A 106 -12.84 -6.35 10.28
N ILE A 107 -12.76 -7.31 11.20
CA ILE A 107 -11.76 -7.29 12.30
C ILE A 107 -10.35 -7.44 11.75
N VAL A 108 -10.10 -8.43 10.89
CA VAL A 108 -8.77 -8.63 10.29
C VAL A 108 -8.40 -7.44 9.39
N SER A 109 -9.36 -6.91 8.64
CA SER A 109 -9.16 -5.68 7.85
C SER A 109 -8.77 -4.48 8.72
N ALA A 110 -9.49 -4.27 9.82
CA ALA A 110 -9.23 -3.19 10.76
C ALA A 110 -7.85 -3.35 11.42
N VAL A 111 -7.48 -4.57 11.81
CA VAL A 111 -6.14 -4.85 12.35
C VAL A 111 -5.06 -4.50 11.34
N ILE A 112 -5.20 -4.88 10.06
CA ILE A 112 -4.23 -4.53 9.01
C ILE A 112 -4.14 -3.00 8.85
N SER A 113 -5.27 -2.32 8.75
CA SER A 113 -5.31 -0.87 8.54
C SER A 113 -4.71 -0.10 9.72
N VAL A 114 -5.13 -0.42 10.95
CA VAL A 114 -4.63 0.21 12.18
C VAL A 114 -3.16 -0.12 12.41
N MET A 115 -2.74 -1.36 12.17
CA MET A 115 -1.34 -1.72 12.36
C MET A 115 -0.45 -0.99 11.36
N ARG A 116 -0.90 -0.79 10.11
CA ARG A 116 -0.16 0.02 9.13
C ARG A 116 -0.05 1.48 9.54
N THR A 117 -1.17 2.17 9.74
CA THR A 117 -1.17 3.63 9.90
C THR A 117 -0.83 4.06 11.32
N LEU A 118 -1.33 3.36 12.34
CA LEU A 118 -1.21 3.80 13.73
C LEU A 118 0.01 3.21 14.41
N VAL A 119 0.34 1.95 14.14
CA VAL A 119 1.50 1.29 14.79
C VAL A 119 2.77 1.48 13.96
N CYS A 120 2.74 1.12 12.69
CA CYS A 120 3.95 1.12 11.86
C CYS A 120 4.34 2.54 11.45
N GLU A 121 3.45 3.33 10.85
CA GLU A 121 3.81 4.69 10.42
C GLU A 121 4.13 5.60 11.61
N CYS A 122 3.27 5.70 12.63
CA CYS A 122 3.56 6.54 13.79
C CYS A 122 4.83 6.08 14.55
N GLY A 123 5.00 4.77 14.73
CA GLY A 123 6.19 4.22 15.39
C GLY A 123 7.46 4.50 14.61
N CYS A 124 7.47 4.25 13.29
CA CYS A 124 8.65 4.50 12.47
C CYS A 124 8.99 5.99 12.39
N VAL A 125 7.99 6.86 12.26
CA VAL A 125 8.21 8.32 12.20
C VAL A 125 8.75 8.88 13.52
N MET A 126 8.38 8.30 14.67
CA MET A 126 8.93 8.75 15.97
C MET A 126 10.33 8.19 16.23
N ILE A 127 10.59 6.93 15.84
CA ILE A 127 11.81 6.21 16.23
C ILE A 127 12.95 6.44 15.23
N LEU A 128 12.72 6.32 13.92
CA LEU A 128 13.79 6.37 12.91
C LEU A 128 14.56 7.70 12.88
N PRO A 129 13.92 8.87 13.03
CA PRO A 129 14.63 10.14 13.00
C PRO A 129 15.62 10.31 14.16
N ILE A 130 15.41 9.61 15.29
CA ILE A 130 16.32 9.64 16.44
C ILE A 130 17.68 9.02 16.06
N PHE A 131 17.68 8.01 15.19
CA PHE A 131 18.88 7.30 14.76
C PHE A 131 19.48 7.82 13.44
N PHE A 132 18.64 8.27 12.51
CA PHE A 132 19.04 8.58 11.13
C PHE A 132 18.73 10.03 10.70
N GLY A 133 18.27 10.89 11.61
CA GLY A 133 17.97 12.30 11.34
C GLY A 133 16.95 12.47 10.20
N LEU A 134 17.23 13.38 9.26
CA LEU A 134 16.35 13.67 8.12
C LEU A 134 16.10 12.44 7.23
N ASN A 135 17.11 11.59 7.03
CA ASN A 135 16.97 10.35 6.25
C ASN A 135 16.06 9.34 6.94
N GLY A 136 16.01 9.36 8.28
CA GLY A 136 15.07 8.58 9.08
C GLY A 136 13.62 8.96 8.81
N ILE A 137 13.34 10.25 8.60
CA ILE A 137 11.99 10.73 8.26
C ILE A 137 11.55 10.17 6.91
N TRP A 138 12.41 10.27 5.89
CA TRP A 138 12.06 9.80 4.54
C TRP A 138 11.93 8.28 4.45
N SER A 139 12.80 7.53 5.14
CA SER A 139 12.77 6.06 5.15
C SER A 139 11.70 5.46 6.07
N SER A 140 11.16 6.24 7.01
CA SER A 140 10.14 5.77 7.96
C SER A 140 8.91 5.16 7.26
N ILE A 141 8.44 5.77 6.18
CA ILE A 141 7.30 5.24 5.41
C ILE A 141 7.63 3.90 4.75
N ILE A 142 8.81 3.75 4.16
CA ILE A 142 9.21 2.46 3.54
C ILE A 142 9.24 1.37 4.61
N VAL A 143 9.91 1.65 5.74
CA VAL A 143 10.03 0.68 6.83
C VAL A 143 8.65 0.32 7.38
N ALA A 144 7.78 1.32 7.58
CA ALA A 144 6.41 1.10 8.02
C ALA A 144 5.62 0.22 7.04
N GLU A 145 5.72 0.49 5.73
CA GLU A 145 5.04 -0.28 4.69
C GLU A 145 5.59 -1.71 4.57
N VAL A 146 6.90 -1.93 4.76
CA VAL A 146 7.50 -3.28 4.80
C VAL A 146 6.98 -4.08 5.99
N ILE A 147 6.93 -3.46 7.18
CA ILE A 147 6.40 -4.13 8.38
C ILE A 147 4.91 -4.44 8.17
N ALA A 148 4.13 -3.48 7.71
CA ALA A 148 2.71 -3.69 7.42
C ALA A 148 2.49 -4.80 6.37
N LEU A 149 3.31 -4.83 5.32
CA LEU A 149 3.24 -5.87 4.28
C LEU A 149 3.53 -7.26 4.87
N SER A 150 4.53 -7.38 5.74
CA SER A 150 4.84 -8.65 6.41
C SER A 150 3.66 -9.17 7.24
N VAL A 151 2.95 -8.28 7.92
CA VAL A 151 1.75 -8.60 8.71
C VAL A 151 0.60 -9.01 7.79
N SER A 152 0.34 -8.22 6.74
CA SER A 152 -0.70 -8.50 5.75
C SER A 152 -0.49 -9.86 5.08
N VAL A 153 0.73 -10.18 4.65
CA VAL A 153 1.09 -11.48 4.07
C VAL A 153 0.89 -12.61 5.08
N THR A 154 1.30 -12.42 6.33
CA THR A 154 1.12 -13.42 7.39
C THR A 154 -0.36 -13.72 7.64
N LEU A 155 -1.21 -12.68 7.67
CA LEU A 155 -2.65 -12.83 7.82
C LEU A 155 -3.28 -13.53 6.62
N ILE A 156 -2.90 -13.15 5.39
CA ILE A 156 -3.33 -13.83 4.16
C ILE A 156 -2.94 -15.32 4.19
N LEU A 157 -1.72 -15.66 4.62
CA LEU A 157 -1.28 -17.06 4.70
C LEU A 157 -1.98 -17.82 5.83
N LYS A 158 -2.26 -17.17 6.97
CA LYS A 158 -2.98 -17.79 8.10
C LYS A 158 -4.43 -18.10 7.75
N TYR A 159 -5.09 -17.20 7.04
CA TYR A 159 -6.51 -17.32 6.71
C TYR A 159 -6.81 -18.10 5.43
N ARG A 160 -5.77 -18.53 4.69
CA ARG A 160 -5.90 -19.32 3.45
C ARG A 160 -6.79 -20.55 3.62
N LYS A 161 -6.63 -21.31 4.71
CA LYS A 161 -7.36 -22.56 4.95
C LYS A 161 -8.80 -22.32 5.37
N ARG A 162 -9.09 -21.15 5.96
CA ARG A 162 -10.41 -20.78 6.45
C ARG A 162 -11.33 -20.34 5.31
N TYR A 163 -10.80 -19.61 4.34
CA TYR A 163 -11.58 -19.02 3.24
C TYR A 163 -11.28 -19.64 1.86
N LYS A 164 -10.38 -20.62 1.77
CA LYS A 164 -10.09 -21.42 0.55
C LYS A 164 -9.77 -20.61 -0.72
N TYR A 165 -9.23 -19.40 -0.58
CA TYR A 165 -8.81 -18.54 -1.71
C TYR A 165 -7.38 -18.83 -2.22
N LEU A 166 -6.67 -19.79 -1.62
CA LEU A 166 -5.27 -20.16 -1.91
C LEU A 166 -5.10 -21.67 -1.97
#